data_AF-A0A0A3ZEN1-F1
#
_entry.id   AF-A0A0A3ZEN1-F1
#
_cell.length_a   1.000
_cell.length_b   1.000
_cell.length_c   1.000
_cell.angle_alpha   90.00
_cell.angle_beta   90.00
_cell.angle_gamma   90.00
#
_symmetry.space_group_name_H-M   'P 1'
#
loop_
_entity.id
_entity.type
_entity.pdbx_description
1 polymer ?
#
loop_
_entity_poly.entity_id
_entity_poly.type
_entity_poly.pdbx_seq_one_letter_code
_entity_poly.pdbx_strand_id
1 'polypeptide(L)'
;MKELVNDVLSIFSRQTVKPVIIRAGLSHHEIASLKPNGLASVSWVTSMEELNDAFVQKALEAGAAAYHITEVESHKPGNDEQHVLAANATLYYINGLRMDTGNSAP
;
A
#
# COMPACT_ATOMS: atom_id res chain seq x y z
N MET A 1 -31.81 -10.45 21.79
CA MET A 1 -31.98 -10.19 20.35
C MET A 1 -31.12 -9.00 19.86
N LYS A 2 -29.84 -8.91 20.30
CA LYS A 2 -28.89 -7.85 19.89
C LYS A 2 -27.57 -8.41 19.33
N GLU A 3 -27.31 -9.70 19.52
CA GLU A 3 -26.03 -10.31 19.14
C GLU A 3 -25.95 -10.63 17.65
N LEU A 4 -27.09 -10.91 17.00
CA LEU A 4 -27.14 -11.20 15.57
C LEU A 4 -26.80 -9.99 14.69
N VAL A 5 -27.08 -8.77 15.17
CA VAL A 5 -26.87 -7.54 14.39
C VAL A 5 -25.39 -7.15 14.35
N ASN A 6 -24.61 -7.56 15.36
CA ASN A 6 -23.17 -7.29 15.41
C ASN A 6 -22.38 -8.25 14.50
N ASP A 7 -22.91 -9.46 14.29
CA ASP A 7 -22.30 -10.48 13.44
C ASP A 7 -22.31 -10.08 11.95
N VAL A 8 -23.42 -9.51 11.47
CA VAL A 8 -23.55 -9.06 10.07
C VAL A 8 -22.62 -7.88 9.75
N LEU A 9 -22.36 -6.97 10.72
CA LEU A 9 -21.42 -5.85 10.52
C LEU A 9 -19.96 -6.32 10.43
N SER A 10 -19.60 -7.42 11.08
CA SER A 10 -18.27 -8.03 10.98
C SER A 10 -18.00 -8.64 9.59
N ILE A 11 -19.02 -9.14 8.88
CA ILE A 11 -18.84 -9.70 7.52
C ILE A 11 -18.46 -8.59 6.51
N PHE A 12 -18.92 -7.36 6.72
CA PHE A 12 -18.55 -6.20 5.90
C PHE A 12 -17.29 -5.47 6.38
N SER A 13 -16.63 -5.96 7.43
CA SER A 13 -15.29 -5.50 7.75
C SER A 13 -14.37 -6.00 6.63
N ARG A 14 -14.23 -5.18 5.58
CA ARG A 14 -13.19 -5.30 4.55
C ARG A 14 -11.95 -5.69 5.32
N GLN A 15 -11.43 -6.90 5.08
CA GLN A 15 -10.21 -7.36 5.72
C GLN A 15 -9.24 -6.20 5.67
N THR A 16 -8.86 -5.68 6.83
CA THR A 16 -7.96 -4.54 6.94
C THR A 16 -6.60 -5.07 6.53
N VAL A 17 -6.41 -5.26 5.22
CA VAL A 17 -5.15 -5.72 4.65
C VAL A 17 -4.14 -4.66 5.04
N LYS A 18 -3.19 -5.05 5.90
CA LYS A 18 -2.23 -4.12 6.46
C LYS A 18 -1.28 -3.70 5.33
N PRO A 19 -1.26 -2.42 4.94
CA PRO A 19 -0.33 -1.96 3.92
C PRO A 19 1.10 -2.05 4.47
N VAL A 20 2.05 -2.28 3.58
CA VAL A 20 3.48 -2.27 3.90
C VAL A 20 3.91 -0.82 4.08
N ILE A 21 4.27 -0.46 5.30
CA ILE A 21 4.73 0.88 5.64
C ILE A 21 6.20 1.01 5.25
N ILE A 22 6.50 1.97 4.38
CA ILE A 22 7.85 2.23 3.88
C ILE A 22 8.51 3.45 4.52
N ARG A 23 7.70 4.34 5.10
CA ARG A 23 8.22 5.50 5.84
C ARG A 23 8.47 5.13 7.29
N ALA A 24 9.70 5.32 7.74
CA ALA A 24 10.06 5.23 9.14
C ALA A 24 9.51 6.44 9.93
N GLY A 25 9.25 6.24 11.22
CA GLY A 25 8.88 7.32 12.14
C GLY A 25 7.44 7.80 12.06
N LEU A 26 6.54 7.03 11.41
CA LEU A 26 5.12 7.36 11.42
C LEU A 26 4.51 7.10 12.80
N SER A 27 3.80 8.10 13.32
CA SER A 27 3.02 7.98 14.54
C SER A 27 1.80 7.06 14.32
N HIS A 28 1.29 6.44 15.38
CA HIS A 28 0.06 5.63 15.33
C HIS A 28 -1.11 6.38 14.67
N HIS A 29 -1.22 7.69 14.92
CA HIS A 29 -2.21 8.57 14.30
C HIS A 29 -2.01 8.75 12.79
N GLU A 30 -0.77 8.86 12.32
CA GLU A 30 -0.45 8.98 10.89
C GLU A 30 -0.73 7.68 10.15
N ILE A 31 -0.40 6.54 10.76
CA ILE A 31 -0.73 5.21 10.23
C ILE A 31 -2.25 5.05 10.11
N ALA A 32 -3.01 5.50 11.12
CA ALA A 32 -4.47 5.49 11.08
C ALA A 32 -5.07 6.47 10.05
N SER A 33 -4.31 7.49 9.64
CA SER A 33 -4.72 8.51 8.67
C SER A 33 -4.32 8.19 7.22
N LEU A 34 -3.73 7.01 6.98
CA LEU A 34 -3.36 6.56 5.64
C LEU A 34 -4.59 6.45 4.75
N LYS A 35 -4.55 7.10 3.59
CA LYS A 35 -5.61 7.02 2.58
C LYS A 35 -5.10 6.44 1.27
N PRO A 36 -5.80 5.46 0.69
CA PRO A 36 -5.48 4.95 -0.64
C PRO A 36 -5.81 6.03 -1.68
N ASN A 37 -4.80 6.71 -2.20
CA ASN A 37 -4.97 7.82 -3.14
C ASN A 37 -4.03 7.72 -4.35
N GLY A 38 -3.45 6.55 -4.59
CA GLY A 38 -2.63 6.31 -5.76
C GLY A 38 -2.62 4.85 -6.13
N LEU A 39 -2.27 4.58 -7.38
CA LEU A 39 -2.08 3.25 -7.93
C LEU A 39 -0.69 3.20 -8.55
N ALA A 40 -0.01 2.09 -8.35
CA ALA A 40 1.25 1.77 -8.98
C ALA A 40 1.14 0.41 -9.65
N SER A 41 1.75 0.28 -10.82
CA SER A 41 1.85 -0.99 -11.52
C SER A 41 3.32 -1.27 -11.81
N VAL A 42 3.71 -2.51 -11.60
CA VAL A 42 5.04 -3.05 -11.93
C VAL A 42 4.82 -4.25 -12.84
N SER A 43 5.60 -4.35 -13.90
CA SER A 43 5.53 -5.46 -14.85
C SER A 43 6.95 -5.90 -15.16
N TRP A 44 7.11 -7.14 -15.65
CA TRP A 44 8.38 -7.70 -16.13
C TRP A 44 9.45 -7.94 -15.05
N VAL A 45 9.02 -8.27 -13.83
CA VAL A 45 9.94 -8.64 -12.74
C VAL A 45 10.05 -10.16 -12.64
N THR A 46 11.25 -10.69 -12.39
CA THR A 46 11.46 -12.15 -12.40
C THR A 46 11.19 -12.80 -11.05
N SER A 47 11.16 -11.99 -10.00
CA SER A 47 11.03 -12.45 -8.61
C SER A 47 10.15 -11.52 -7.78
N MET A 48 9.56 -12.07 -6.71
CA MET A 48 8.74 -11.30 -5.77
C MET A 48 9.56 -10.23 -5.02
N GLU A 49 10.86 -10.49 -4.81
CA GLU A 49 11.79 -9.53 -4.20
C GLU A 49 11.99 -8.29 -5.08
N GLU A 50 12.25 -8.47 -6.39
CA GLU A 50 12.34 -7.37 -7.35
C GLU A 50 11.02 -6.60 -7.46
N LEU A 51 9.90 -7.31 -7.45
CA LEU A 51 8.56 -6.73 -7.43
C LEU A 51 8.36 -5.85 -6.19
N ASN A 52 8.80 -6.32 -5.03
CA ASN A 52 8.70 -5.58 -3.78
C ASN A 52 9.58 -4.32 -3.81
N ASP A 53 10.84 -4.45 -4.23
CA ASP A 53 11.78 -3.34 -4.34
C ASP A 53 11.25 -2.26 -5.31
N ALA A 54 10.75 -2.67 -6.48
CA ALA A 54 10.15 -1.77 -7.46
C ALA A 54 8.95 -1.00 -6.89
N PHE A 55 8.11 -1.63 -6.07
CA PHE A 55 7.01 -0.94 -5.40
C PHE A 55 7.47 -0.01 -4.29
N VAL A 56 8.49 -0.39 -3.52
CA VAL A 56 9.11 0.50 -2.52
C VAL A 56 9.63 1.75 -3.22
N GLN A 57 10.40 1.61 -4.30
CA GLN A 57 10.92 2.74 -5.06
C GLN A 57 9.80 3.64 -5.61
N LYS A 58 8.81 3.06 -6.30
CA LYS A 58 7.67 3.83 -6.83
C LYS A 58 6.89 4.57 -5.74
N ALA A 59 6.70 3.92 -4.60
CA ALA A 59 5.99 4.51 -3.48
C ALA A 59 6.80 5.66 -2.84
N LEU A 60 8.13 5.53 -2.74
CA LEU A 60 9.01 6.62 -2.30
C LEU A 60 9.01 7.79 -3.29
N GLU A 61 9.14 7.51 -4.60
CA GLU A 61 9.10 8.53 -5.67
C GLU A 61 7.79 9.30 -5.69
N ALA A 62 6.67 8.61 -5.46
CA ALA A 62 5.35 9.22 -5.38
C ALA A 62 5.11 10.00 -4.07
N GLY A 63 5.99 9.86 -3.07
CA GLY A 63 5.79 10.43 -1.73
C GLY A 63 4.73 9.70 -0.90
N ALA A 64 4.42 8.44 -1.26
CA ALA A 64 3.54 7.58 -0.50
C ALA A 64 4.21 7.14 0.81
N ALA A 65 3.38 6.88 1.83
CA ALA A 65 3.82 6.43 3.15
C ALA A 65 3.75 4.91 3.31
N ALA A 66 2.88 4.26 2.52
CA ALA A 66 2.74 2.81 2.48
C ALA A 66 2.22 2.36 1.12
N TYR A 67 2.37 1.09 0.81
CA TYR A 67 1.77 0.47 -0.37
C TYR A 67 1.10 -0.87 0.00
N HIS A 68 0.12 -1.30 -0.79
CA HIS A 68 -0.50 -2.60 -0.66
C HIS A 68 -0.64 -3.23 -2.04
N ILE A 69 0.02 -4.36 -2.27
CA ILE A 69 -0.12 -5.10 -3.51
C ILE A 69 -1.52 -5.71 -3.53
N THR A 70 -2.35 -5.25 -4.46
CA THR A 70 -3.75 -5.66 -4.60
C THR A 70 -3.90 -6.84 -5.56
N GLU A 71 -3.01 -6.95 -6.53
CA GLU A 71 -3.07 -7.98 -7.56
C GLU A 71 -1.67 -8.36 -8.00
N VAL A 72 -1.44 -9.66 -8.17
CA VAL A 72 -0.20 -10.21 -8.72
C VAL A 72 -0.58 -11.16 -9.84
N GLU A 73 -0.17 -10.81 -11.05
CA GLU A 73 -0.26 -11.64 -12.24
C GLU A 73 1.07 -12.35 -12.45
N SER A 74 1.04 -13.68 -12.54
CA SER A 74 2.21 -14.46 -12.93
C SER A 74 1.99 -14.98 -14.33
N HIS A 75 2.81 -14.50 -15.27
CA HIS A 75 2.81 -15.05 -16.62
C HIS A 75 3.86 -16.15 -16.67
N LYS A 76 3.41 -17.38 -16.88
CA LYS A 76 4.27 -18.45 -17.41
C LYS A 76 4.41 -18.21 -18.91
N PRO A 77 5.58 -17.85 -19.45
CA PRO A 77 5.76 -17.85 -20.89
C PRO A 77 5.64 -19.29 -21.39
N GLY A 78 4.96 -19.49 -22.51
CA GLY A 78 4.78 -20.81 -23.11
C GLY A 78 6.06 -21.45 -23.63
N ASN A 79 7.21 -20.77 -23.58
CA ASN A 79 8.43 -21.22 -24.26
C ASN A 79 9.78 -20.78 -23.67
N ASP A 80 9.80 -19.90 -22.67
CA ASP A 80 11.04 -19.39 -22.05
C ASP A 80 10.96 -19.56 -20.54
N GLU A 81 11.98 -20.17 -19.94
CA GLU A 81 12.05 -20.65 -18.56
C GLU A 81 12.02 -19.54 -17.49
N GLN A 82 11.71 -18.30 -17.87
CA GLN A 82 11.68 -17.15 -16.97
C GLN A 82 10.25 -16.77 -16.62
N HIS A 83 9.87 -17.05 -15.37
CA HIS A 83 8.64 -16.54 -14.80
C HIS A 83 8.70 -15.01 -14.75
N VAL A 84 7.76 -14.35 -15.42
CA VAL A 84 7.60 -12.90 -15.28
C VAL A 84 6.36 -12.61 -14.45
N LEU A 85 6.55 -11.77 -13.44
CA LEU A 85 5.52 -11.29 -12.56
C LEU A 85 5.16 -9.86 -12.97
N ALA A 86 3.87 -9.57 -12.92
CA ALA A 86 3.31 -8.24 -12.97
C ALA A 86 2.41 -8.07 -11.76
N ALA A 87 2.28 -6.86 -11.27
CA ALA A 87 1.42 -6.59 -10.13
C ALA A 87 0.92 -5.15 -10.13
N ASN A 88 -0.20 -4.98 -9.44
CA ASN A 88 -0.80 -3.70 -9.13
C ASN A 88 -0.77 -3.50 -7.61
N ALA A 89 -0.43 -2.29 -7.19
CA ALA A 89 -0.44 -1.89 -5.79
C ALA A 89 -1.18 -0.58 -5.60
N THR A 90 -1.91 -0.50 -4.49
CA THR A 90 -2.49 0.75 -4.01
C THR A 90 -1.46 1.48 -3.15
N LEU A 91 -1.23 2.75 -3.46
CA LEU A 91 -0.37 3.64 -2.69
C LEU A 91 -1.19 4.42 -1.66
N TYR A 92 -0.68 4.48 -0.44
CA TYR A 92 -1.31 5.15 0.69
C TYR A 92 -0.53 6.39 1.08
N TYR A 93 -1.25 7.49 1.25
CA TYR A 93 -0.70 8.80 1.58
C TYR A 93 -1.21 9.25 2.93
N ILE A 94 -0.39 10.00 3.65
CA ILE A 94 -0.80 10.65 4.90
C ILE A 94 -1.39 11.99 4.53
N ASN A 95 -2.72 12.07 4.52
CA ASN A 95 -3.40 13.33 4.27
C ASN A 95 -3.41 14.14 5.57
N GLY A 96 -2.31 14.83 5.86
CA GLY A 96 -2.15 15.51 7.14
C GLY A 96 -0.94 16.43 7.29
N LEU A 97 0.05 16.39 6.40
CA LEU A 97 1.16 17.36 6.48
C LEU A 97 0.86 18.59 5.62
N ARG A 98 -0.12 19.39 6.07
CA ARG A 98 0.05 20.83 5.89
C ARG A 98 1.17 21.18 6.86
N MET A 99 2.39 21.29 6.34
CA MET A 99 3.50 21.90 7.08
C MET A 99 3.00 23.28 7.51
N ASP A 100 2.56 23.41 8.76
CA ASP A 100 2.45 24.71 9.40
C ASP A 100 3.88 25.15 9.70
N THR A 101 4.55 25.67 8.68
CA THR A 101 5.70 26.55 8.87
C THR A 101 5.16 27.90 9.32
N GLY A 102 4.65 27.95 10.55
CA GLY A 102 4.09 29.13 11.20
C GLY A 102 4.87 29.48 12.47
N ASN A 103 6.13 29.86 12.28
CA ASN A 103 7.02 30.56 13.20
C ASN A 103 6.35 31.14 14.47
N SER A 104 6.52 30.46 15.62
CA SER A 104 6.37 31.06 16.94
C SER A 104 7.71 30.95 17.66
N ALA A 105 8.52 32.00 17.50
CA ALA A 105 9.64 32.31 18.36
C ALA A 105 9.23 33.49 19.27
N PRO A 106 9.74 33.56 20.51
CA PRO A 106 9.20 34.34 21.63
C PRO A 106 9.26 35.87 21.47
#